data_AF-A0A7Y8FEQ8-F1
#
_entry.id   AF-A0A7Y8FEQ8-F1
#
_cell.length_a   1.000
_cell.length_b   1.000
_cell.length_c   1.000
_cell.angle_alpha   90.00
_cell.angle_beta   90.00
_cell.angle_gamma   90.00
#
_symmetry.space_group_name_H-M   'P 1'
#
loop_
_entity.id
_entity.type
_entity.pdbx_description
1 polymer ?
#
loop_
_entity_poly.entity_id
_entity_poly.type
_entity_poly.pdbx_seq_one_letter_code
_entity_poly.pdbx_strand_id
1 'polypeptide(L)'
;MIPAIGFFVVAAMDPKTRDVNAALNDFTHCLNTYDAWAESFWSFSALDVEQVFKVGDEVSLVAPITRALYPSSTVATCKANSPLTLVHMFQSTRFVPIGNTPVMLQEIAQDGGPLGDPIHKTIGPSGILEVTECTVDRQYRVSFYPNVSKDHVKALYASYQSEISSLEGRLRGEWTSTFKPIWESYSKAGYVDRYTSLQVAYAQGFGNVLYGLWDGIAQLYQWLADIKPNSEKLLQYISQAELAALLKLSNEAIAKGLLILSDEPLLFIYLSAMVSWMRMLPPHYMFELLGEITTEVLLNLLLLWATGGMGVAVRLGAQVLGKVKSERAREWLEQMATLGGTARMDGHAEVLKPVVLQSHAVPVKAAAVPLKVGPDQVSNPAALVREPKTAR
;
A
#
# COMPACT_ATOMS: atom_id res chain seq x y z
N MET A 1 26.19 -2.61 2.79
CA MET A 1 25.17 -2.36 3.84
C MET A 1 24.06 -3.36 3.62
N ILE A 2 23.69 -4.13 4.64
CA ILE A 2 22.49 -4.99 4.58
C ILE A 2 21.29 -4.02 4.63
N PRO A 3 20.32 -4.10 3.72
CA PRO A 3 19.11 -3.27 3.80
C PRO A 3 18.43 -3.48 5.16
N ALA A 4 17.77 -2.46 5.73
CA ALA A 4 17.10 -2.58 7.03
C ALA A 4 16.19 -3.83 7.13
N ILE A 5 15.48 -4.19 6.04
CA ILE A 5 14.66 -5.42 5.95
C ILE A 5 15.48 -6.70 5.86
N GLY A 6 16.62 -6.69 5.17
CA GLY A 6 17.54 -7.83 5.17
C GLY A 6 18.10 -8.13 6.58
N PHE A 7 18.22 -7.10 7.42
CA PHE A 7 18.56 -7.24 8.83
C PHE A 7 17.37 -7.77 9.65
N PHE A 8 16.14 -7.32 9.37
CA PHE A 8 14.91 -7.84 10.02
C PHE A 8 14.71 -9.35 9.85
N VAL A 9 15.07 -9.92 8.70
CA VAL A 9 14.95 -11.37 8.45
C VAL A 9 15.99 -12.19 9.25
N VAL A 10 17.18 -11.64 9.50
CA VAL A 10 18.33 -12.40 10.03
C VAL A 10 18.59 -12.15 11.53
N ALA A 11 18.23 -10.98 12.07
CA ALA A 11 18.81 -10.48 13.32
C ALA A 11 18.36 -11.14 14.64
N ALA A 12 17.50 -12.16 14.65
CA ALA A 12 17.23 -12.89 15.88
C ALA A 12 16.77 -14.32 15.59
N MET A 13 17.73 -15.26 15.60
CA MET A 13 17.42 -16.69 15.63
C MET A 13 18.16 -17.34 16.79
N ASP A 14 17.46 -17.56 17.90
CA ASP A 14 17.88 -18.57 18.86
C ASP A 14 17.70 -19.95 18.21
N PRO A 15 18.75 -20.79 18.13
CA PRO A 15 18.67 -22.13 17.54
C PRO A 15 17.83 -23.13 18.36
N LYS A 16 17.44 -22.79 19.59
CA LYS A 16 16.70 -23.68 20.51
C LYS A 16 15.26 -23.26 20.76
N THR A 17 14.97 -21.95 20.76
CA THR A 17 13.63 -21.43 21.02
C THR A 17 13.26 -20.33 20.05
N ARG A 18 11.96 -20.13 19.84
CA ARG A 18 11.45 -19.01 19.05
C ARG A 18 10.71 -18.03 19.94
N ASP A 19 11.23 -16.82 20.05
CA ASP A 19 10.49 -15.71 20.64
C ASP A 19 9.50 -15.14 19.61
N VAL A 20 8.31 -15.75 19.57
CA VAL A 20 7.22 -15.34 18.68
C VAL A 20 6.59 -14.05 19.15
N ASN A 21 6.58 -13.78 20.45
CA ASN A 21 6.05 -12.53 20.97
C ASN A 21 6.92 -11.35 20.52
N ALA A 22 8.24 -11.51 20.45
CA ALA A 22 9.11 -10.52 19.82
C ALA A 22 8.79 -10.32 18.34
N ALA A 23 8.61 -11.39 17.57
CA ALA A 23 8.26 -11.28 16.13
C ALA A 23 6.90 -10.58 15.91
N LEU A 24 5.89 -10.90 16.71
CA LEU A 24 4.58 -10.24 16.67
C LEU A 24 4.66 -8.78 17.16
N ASN A 25 5.47 -8.50 18.18
CA ASN A 25 5.70 -7.15 18.68
C ASN A 25 6.39 -6.27 17.63
N ASP A 26 7.41 -6.78 16.95
CA ASP A 26 8.06 -6.10 15.83
C ASP A 26 7.04 -5.80 14.72
N PHE A 27 6.19 -6.76 14.38
CA PHE A 27 5.15 -6.59 13.36
C PHE A 27 4.13 -5.51 13.72
N THR A 28 3.57 -5.56 14.93
CA THR A 28 2.56 -4.59 15.39
C THR A 28 3.09 -3.16 15.44
N HIS A 29 4.41 -3.00 15.52
CA HIS A 29 5.12 -1.73 15.50
C HIS A 29 5.87 -1.46 14.19
N CYS A 30 5.57 -2.19 13.10
CA CYS A 30 6.37 -2.14 11.87
C CYS A 30 6.51 -0.71 11.32
N LEU A 31 5.43 0.08 11.37
CA LEU A 31 5.43 1.47 10.90
C LEU A 31 6.43 2.39 11.64
N ASN A 32 6.90 2.05 12.85
CA ASN A 32 7.98 2.79 13.52
C ASN A 32 9.28 2.83 12.70
N THR A 33 9.47 1.85 11.83
CA THR A 33 10.65 1.71 10.99
C THR A 33 10.40 2.03 9.53
N TYR A 34 9.15 2.39 9.18
CA TYR A 34 8.78 2.74 7.82
C TYR A 34 9.59 3.93 7.33
N ASP A 35 9.67 5.04 8.06
CA ASP A 35 10.40 6.24 7.59
C ASP A 35 11.89 5.94 7.29
N ALA A 36 12.56 5.18 8.16
CA ALA A 36 13.96 4.80 7.95
C ALA A 36 14.13 3.83 6.77
N TRP A 37 13.19 2.90 6.60
CA TRP A 37 13.16 2.05 5.42
C TRP A 37 12.90 2.86 4.16
N ALA A 38 11.91 3.76 4.21
CA ALA A 38 11.50 4.67 3.16
C ALA A 38 12.72 5.45 2.66
N GLU A 39 13.40 6.19 3.54
CA GLU A 39 14.61 6.95 3.17
C GLU A 39 15.72 6.08 2.56
N SER A 40 15.91 4.86 3.07
CA SER A 40 16.98 3.96 2.60
C SER A 40 16.67 3.25 1.27
N PHE A 41 15.39 3.08 0.96
CA PHE A 41 14.91 2.21 -0.11
C PHE A 41 14.22 3.01 -1.24
N TRP A 42 13.72 4.21 -0.94
CA TRP A 42 12.91 5.06 -1.82
C TRP A 42 13.61 6.31 -2.30
N SER A 43 14.89 6.49 -1.97
CA SER A 43 15.68 7.59 -2.53
C SER A 43 15.87 7.49 -4.06
N PHE A 44 15.32 6.46 -4.74
CA PHE A 44 15.51 6.20 -6.17
C PHE A 44 14.23 6.12 -7.02
N SER A 45 13.05 5.78 -6.47
CA SER A 45 11.77 5.78 -7.20
C SER A 45 10.59 5.72 -6.23
N ALA A 46 9.90 6.84 -5.99
CA ALA A 46 8.52 6.81 -5.52
C ALA A 46 7.66 6.07 -6.56
N LEU A 47 6.60 5.37 -6.15
CA LEU A 47 5.58 4.93 -7.11
C LEU A 47 4.98 6.20 -7.69
N ASP A 48 5.39 6.56 -8.90
CA ASP A 48 4.93 7.75 -9.62
C ASP A 48 3.49 7.54 -10.12
N VAL A 49 2.58 7.39 -9.17
CA VAL A 49 1.15 7.14 -9.36
C VAL A 49 0.45 8.45 -9.04
N GLU A 50 0.43 9.36 -10.00
CA GLU A 50 -0.20 10.66 -9.82
C GLU A 50 -1.72 10.58 -10.05
N GLN A 51 -2.51 11.06 -9.08
CA GLN A 51 -3.92 11.37 -9.29
C GLN A 51 -4.02 12.70 -10.06
N VAL A 52 -4.79 12.71 -11.14
CA VAL A 52 -4.93 13.86 -12.03
C VAL A 52 -6.35 14.38 -11.98
N PHE A 53 -6.47 15.70 -11.84
CA PHE A 53 -7.74 16.40 -12.01
C PHE A 53 -7.71 17.22 -13.28
N LYS A 54 -8.76 17.13 -14.09
CA LYS A 54 -8.94 18.02 -15.24
C LYS A 54 -10.16 18.89 -15.05
N VAL A 55 -10.06 20.13 -15.50
CA VAL A 55 -11.16 21.09 -15.43
C VAL A 55 -11.29 21.78 -16.78
N GLY A 56 -12.42 21.55 -17.46
CA GLY A 56 -12.63 21.99 -18.83
C GLY A 56 -11.66 21.34 -19.83
N ASP A 57 -11.23 22.12 -20.82
CA ASP A 57 -10.25 21.68 -21.84
C ASP A 57 -8.79 21.75 -21.34
N GLU A 58 -8.56 22.26 -20.13
CA GLU A 58 -7.22 22.43 -19.58
C GLU A 58 -6.78 21.20 -18.79
N VAL A 59 -5.61 20.66 -19.16
CA VAL A 59 -4.90 19.65 -18.38
C VAL A 59 -4.06 20.38 -17.33
N SER A 60 -4.67 20.76 -16.22
CA SER A 60 -3.88 21.12 -15.04
C SER A 60 -3.43 19.82 -14.38
N LEU A 61 -2.18 19.39 -14.58
CA LEU A 61 -1.51 18.65 -13.50
C LEU A 61 -1.68 19.53 -12.27
N VAL A 62 -2.39 19.05 -11.24
CA VAL A 62 -2.67 19.86 -10.06
C VAL A 62 -1.38 19.98 -9.25
N ALA A 63 -0.43 20.75 -9.77
CA ALA A 63 0.68 21.25 -9.01
C ALA A 63 0.14 22.39 -8.14
N PRO A 64 0.21 22.27 -6.81
CA PRO A 64 -0.45 23.21 -5.90
C PRO A 64 0.11 24.63 -6.08
N ILE A 65 -0.75 25.56 -6.49
CA ILE A 65 -0.39 26.98 -6.67
C ILE A 65 -0.14 27.67 -5.31
N THR A 66 -0.50 27.06 -4.18
CA THR A 66 -0.05 27.53 -2.86
C THR A 66 -0.01 26.37 -1.87
N ARG A 67 1.19 25.80 -1.66
CA ARG A 67 1.48 24.58 -0.86
C ARG A 67 1.03 24.61 0.62
N ALA A 68 0.48 25.71 1.14
CA ALA A 68 0.26 25.89 2.58
C ALA A 68 -1.19 26.14 3.02
N LEU A 69 -2.12 26.48 2.13
CA LEU A 69 -3.49 26.87 2.55
C LEU A 69 -4.62 26.06 1.89
N TYR A 70 -4.48 25.64 0.64
CA TYR A 70 -5.53 24.91 -0.09
C TYR A 70 -4.89 23.85 -0.99
N PRO A 71 -4.70 22.61 -0.51
CA PRO A 71 -4.28 21.52 -1.37
C PRO A 71 -5.40 21.27 -2.41
N SER A 72 -5.02 21.06 -3.67
CA SER A 72 -5.93 20.76 -4.79
C SER A 72 -7.03 21.78 -5.15
N SER A 73 -6.68 23.06 -5.27
CA SER A 73 -7.56 24.06 -5.94
C SER A 73 -7.01 24.52 -7.28
N THR A 74 -7.86 24.60 -8.30
CA THR A 74 -7.57 25.19 -9.62
C THR A 74 -8.60 26.25 -9.99
N VAL A 75 -8.29 27.09 -10.98
CA VAL A 75 -9.22 28.12 -11.48
C VAL A 75 -9.66 27.72 -12.88
N ALA A 76 -10.95 27.85 -13.16
CA ALA A 76 -11.49 27.59 -14.49
C ALA A 76 -12.60 28.55 -14.86
N THR A 77 -12.75 28.77 -16.16
CA THR A 77 -13.78 29.64 -16.72
C THR A 77 -14.94 28.81 -17.26
N CYS A 78 -16.16 29.16 -16.87
CA CYS A 78 -17.37 28.57 -17.43
C CYS A 78 -17.64 29.18 -18.81
N LYS A 79 -17.52 28.38 -19.88
CA LYS A 79 -17.70 28.87 -21.27
C LYS A 79 -19.18 28.87 -21.67
N ALA A 80 -19.56 29.76 -22.58
CA ALA A 80 -20.89 29.77 -23.18
C ALA A 80 -21.17 28.45 -23.94
N ASN A 81 -22.35 27.85 -23.73
CA ASN A 81 -22.85 26.66 -24.43
C ASN A 81 -22.04 25.36 -24.22
N SER A 82 -21.20 25.28 -23.18
CA SER A 82 -20.53 24.02 -22.79
C SER A 82 -20.50 23.87 -21.27
N PRO A 83 -20.87 22.69 -20.70
CA PRO A 83 -20.72 22.47 -19.27
C PRO A 83 -19.25 22.54 -18.85
N LEU A 84 -19.00 22.96 -17.61
CA LEU A 84 -17.68 22.86 -17.01
C LEU A 84 -17.42 21.41 -16.60
N THR A 85 -16.58 20.71 -17.36
CA THR A 85 -16.26 19.30 -17.11
C THR A 85 -15.16 19.17 -16.06
N LEU A 86 -15.47 18.51 -14.95
CA LEU A 86 -14.52 18.14 -13.90
C LEU A 86 -14.21 16.65 -14.02
N VAL A 87 -12.94 16.29 -14.01
CA VAL A 87 -12.50 14.91 -14.15
C VAL A 87 -11.53 14.57 -13.04
N HIS A 88 -11.69 13.39 -12.42
CA HIS A 88 -10.75 12.82 -11.47
C HIS A 88 -10.39 11.40 -11.93
N MET A 89 -9.09 11.17 -12.15
CA MET A 89 -8.57 9.90 -12.68
C MET A 89 -7.13 9.67 -12.23
N PHE A 90 -6.64 8.45 -12.43
CA PHE A 90 -5.20 8.19 -12.37
C PHE A 90 -4.47 8.64 -13.63
N GLN A 91 -3.20 9.02 -13.49
CA GLN A 91 -2.28 9.12 -14.63
C GLN A 91 -1.95 7.72 -15.13
N SER A 92 -2.53 7.35 -16.27
CA SER A 92 -2.25 6.09 -16.95
C SER A 92 -2.45 6.24 -18.46
N THR A 93 -1.98 5.26 -19.24
CA THR A 93 -2.18 5.20 -20.70
C THR A 93 -3.66 5.16 -21.09
N ARG A 94 -4.51 4.68 -20.18
CA ARG A 94 -5.96 4.62 -20.31
C ARG A 94 -6.63 5.45 -19.21
N PHE A 95 -7.85 5.90 -19.48
CA PHE A 95 -8.71 6.54 -18.49
C PHE A 95 -9.13 5.56 -17.37
N VAL A 96 -8.58 5.71 -16.16
CA VAL A 96 -9.03 5.00 -14.96
C VAL A 96 -9.65 6.01 -13.98
N PRO A 97 -10.98 6.12 -13.94
CA PRO A 97 -11.65 7.14 -13.15
C PRO A 97 -11.60 6.86 -11.65
N ILE A 98 -11.50 7.94 -10.87
CA ILE A 98 -11.64 7.92 -9.42
C ILE A 98 -12.93 8.67 -9.06
N GLY A 99 -13.92 7.93 -8.55
CA GLY A 99 -15.23 8.46 -8.16
C GLY A 99 -15.35 8.80 -6.68
N ASN A 100 -16.56 9.23 -6.29
CA ASN A 100 -16.92 9.67 -4.94
C ASN A 100 -16.09 10.85 -4.44
N THR A 101 -15.79 11.79 -5.35
CA THR A 101 -14.90 12.92 -5.05
C THR A 101 -15.72 14.19 -4.80
N PRO A 102 -15.80 14.69 -3.55
CA PRO A 102 -16.46 15.96 -3.27
C PRO A 102 -15.66 17.11 -3.89
N VAL A 103 -16.38 18.03 -4.53
CA VAL A 103 -15.82 19.23 -5.14
C VAL A 103 -16.63 20.45 -4.72
N MET A 104 -15.94 21.57 -4.58
CA MET A 104 -16.54 22.86 -4.28
C MET A 104 -16.13 23.88 -5.34
N LEU A 105 -17.10 24.57 -5.92
CA LEU A 105 -16.88 25.66 -6.86
C LEU A 105 -17.29 26.97 -6.18
N GLN A 106 -16.43 27.98 -6.28
CA GLN A 106 -16.73 29.33 -5.80
C GLN A 106 -16.41 30.34 -6.89
N GLU A 107 -17.36 31.22 -7.21
CA GLU A 107 -17.11 32.28 -8.19
C GLU A 107 -16.04 33.24 -7.67
N ILE A 108 -15.11 33.62 -8.53
CA ILE A 108 -14.11 34.64 -8.26
C ILE A 108 -14.71 35.98 -8.68
N ALA A 109 -14.86 36.89 -7.71
CA ALA A 109 -15.40 38.22 -7.96
C ALA A 109 -14.49 39.01 -8.92
N GLN A 110 -15.08 39.62 -9.95
CA GLN A 110 -14.33 40.37 -10.98
C GLN A 110 -13.64 41.63 -10.45
N ASP A 111 -14.11 42.16 -9.33
CA ASP A 111 -13.61 43.35 -8.64
C ASP A 111 -12.61 43.02 -7.53
N GLY A 112 -12.22 41.75 -7.38
CA GLY A 112 -11.35 41.30 -6.29
C GLY A 112 -12.04 41.19 -4.93
N GLY A 113 -13.38 41.25 -4.90
CA GLY A 113 -14.20 40.98 -3.72
C GLY A 113 -14.11 39.55 -3.19
N PRO A 114 -14.86 39.22 -2.11
CA PRO A 114 -14.88 37.87 -1.55
C PRO A 114 -15.37 36.84 -2.57
N LEU A 115 -14.96 35.58 -2.38
CA LEU A 115 -15.46 34.46 -3.17
C LEU A 115 -16.98 34.35 -3.02
N GLY A 116 -17.65 33.98 -4.12
CA GLY A 116 -19.09 33.72 -4.13
C GLY A 116 -19.50 32.52 -3.27
N ASP A 117 -20.82 32.35 -3.12
CA ASP A 117 -21.39 31.25 -2.37
C ASP A 117 -20.91 29.88 -2.90
N PRO A 118 -20.58 28.93 -2.01
CA PRO A 118 -19.98 27.67 -2.41
C PRO A 118 -21.00 26.71 -3.00
N ILE A 119 -20.76 26.31 -4.25
CA ILE A 119 -21.52 25.27 -4.95
C ILE A 119 -20.85 23.93 -4.70
N HIS A 120 -21.52 23.06 -3.95
CA HIS A 120 -21.01 21.73 -3.64
C HIS A 120 -21.55 20.70 -4.63
N LYS A 121 -20.64 19.90 -5.20
CA LYS A 121 -20.97 18.78 -6.08
C LYS A 121 -20.11 17.57 -5.72
N THR A 122 -20.44 16.43 -6.31
CA THR A 122 -19.66 15.19 -6.16
C THR A 122 -19.44 14.55 -7.52
N ILE A 123 -18.19 14.22 -7.83
CA ILE A 123 -17.85 13.43 -9.01
C ILE A 123 -18.24 11.98 -8.73
N GLY A 124 -19.13 11.44 -9.57
CA GLY A 124 -19.62 10.08 -9.46
C GLY A 124 -18.62 9.00 -9.89
N PRO A 125 -19.04 7.73 -9.95
CA PRO A 125 -18.17 6.59 -10.29
C PRO A 125 -17.52 6.66 -11.68
N SER A 126 -18.07 7.48 -12.59
CA SER A 126 -17.48 7.74 -13.91
C SER A 126 -16.17 8.52 -13.83
N GLY A 127 -15.83 9.13 -12.68
CA GLY A 127 -14.72 10.07 -12.54
C GLY A 127 -14.92 11.36 -13.33
N ILE A 128 -16.12 11.62 -13.87
CA ILE A 128 -16.46 12.79 -14.68
C ILE A 128 -17.72 13.43 -14.12
N LEU A 129 -17.71 14.75 -13.98
CA LEU A 129 -18.85 15.56 -13.59
C LEU A 129 -18.97 16.75 -14.54
N GLU A 130 -20.14 16.93 -15.14
CA GLU A 130 -20.45 18.11 -15.94
C GLU A 130 -21.24 19.11 -15.10
N VAL A 131 -20.67 20.29 -14.89
CA VAL A 131 -21.32 21.38 -14.14
C VAL A 131 -21.95 22.36 -15.12
N THR A 132 -23.28 22.38 -15.15
CA THR A 132 -24.09 23.33 -15.93
C THR A 132 -24.50 24.56 -15.14
N GLU A 133 -24.37 24.49 -13.81
CA GLU A 133 -24.77 25.52 -12.86
C GLU A 133 -23.62 26.50 -12.60
N CYS A 134 -23.11 27.10 -13.68
CA CYS A 134 -22.10 28.14 -13.61
C CYS A 134 -22.47 29.30 -14.53
N THR A 135 -22.13 30.52 -14.10
CA THR A 135 -22.39 31.72 -14.88
C THR A 135 -21.37 31.82 -16.01
N VAL A 136 -21.86 32.02 -17.22
CA VAL A 136 -21.07 32.13 -18.44
C VAL A 136 -20.04 33.27 -18.31
N ASP A 137 -18.83 33.00 -18.78
CA ASP A 137 -17.65 33.90 -18.77
C ASP A 137 -17.22 34.35 -17.38
N ARG A 138 -17.61 33.62 -16.33
CA ARG A 138 -17.13 33.79 -14.96
C ARG A 138 -16.05 32.76 -14.62
N GLN A 139 -15.10 33.20 -13.79
CA GLN A 139 -14.06 32.34 -13.25
C GLN A 139 -14.53 31.73 -11.93
N TYR A 140 -14.27 30.43 -11.77
CA TYR A 140 -14.56 29.68 -10.56
C TYR A 140 -13.26 29.08 -10.02
N ARG A 141 -13.07 29.20 -8.70
CA ARG A 141 -12.12 28.38 -7.97
C ARG A 141 -12.78 27.02 -7.73
N VAL A 142 -12.20 25.98 -8.31
CA VAL A 142 -12.61 24.59 -8.10
C VAL A 142 -11.67 23.96 -7.10
N SER A 143 -12.20 23.48 -5.98
CA SER A 143 -11.45 22.79 -4.93
C SER A 143 -11.90 21.33 -4.86
N PHE A 144 -10.97 20.40 -5.04
CA PHE A 144 -11.21 18.98 -4.84
C PHE A 144 -10.97 18.63 -3.38
N TYR A 145 -11.85 17.81 -2.78
CA TYR A 145 -11.84 17.50 -1.35
C TYR A 145 -11.69 18.77 -0.47
N PRO A 146 -12.66 19.69 -0.52
CA PRO A 146 -12.56 20.99 0.17
C PRO A 146 -12.47 20.87 1.70
N ASN A 147 -12.88 19.73 2.27
CA ASN A 147 -13.04 19.52 3.71
C ASN A 147 -12.08 18.45 4.27
N VAL A 148 -10.86 18.31 3.73
CA VAL A 148 -9.86 17.41 4.33
C VAL A 148 -9.46 17.94 5.71
N SER A 149 -9.52 17.07 6.71
CA SER A 149 -9.28 17.40 8.11
C SER A 149 -8.31 16.42 8.76
N LYS A 150 -7.85 16.75 9.98
CA LYS A 150 -7.08 15.81 10.81
C LYS A 150 -7.82 14.50 11.08
N ASP A 151 -9.15 14.51 11.05
CA ASP A 151 -9.95 13.29 11.22
C ASP A 151 -9.82 12.34 10.04
N HIS A 152 -9.64 12.85 8.81
CA HIS A 152 -9.37 12.03 7.63
C HIS A 152 -8.01 11.35 7.73
N VAL A 153 -6.98 12.09 8.16
CA VAL A 153 -5.66 11.51 8.45
C VAL A 153 -5.78 10.45 9.55
N LYS A 154 -6.48 10.75 10.65
CA LYS A 154 -6.71 9.79 11.73
C LYS A 154 -7.45 8.53 11.26
N ALA A 155 -8.43 8.67 10.37
CA ALA A 155 -9.16 7.55 9.78
C ALA A 155 -8.25 6.66 8.91
N LEU A 156 -7.34 7.28 8.14
CA LEU A 156 -6.32 6.54 7.39
C LEU A 156 -5.42 5.73 8.33
N TYR A 157 -4.85 6.34 9.37
CA TYR A 157 -4.05 5.61 10.36
C TYR A 157 -4.84 4.51 11.08
N ALA A 158 -6.10 4.75 11.40
CA ALA A 158 -6.97 3.74 12.00
C ALA A 158 -7.19 2.55 11.06
N SER A 159 -7.26 2.79 9.75
CA SER A 159 -7.36 1.72 8.76
C SER A 159 -6.08 0.86 8.71
N TYR A 160 -4.89 1.46 8.78
CA TYR A 160 -3.63 0.72 8.91
C TYR A 160 -3.60 -0.11 10.19
N GLN A 161 -3.99 0.49 11.32
CA GLN A 161 -4.00 -0.21 12.60
C GLN A 161 -4.97 -1.39 12.59
N SER A 162 -6.15 -1.22 11.98
CA SER A 162 -7.12 -2.30 11.80
C SER A 162 -6.54 -3.46 10.97
N GLU A 163 -5.82 -3.15 9.89
CA GLU A 163 -5.18 -4.18 9.06
C GLU A 163 -4.04 -4.88 9.80
N ILE A 164 -3.19 -4.12 10.51
CA ILE A 164 -2.13 -4.66 11.37
C ILE A 164 -2.73 -5.61 12.41
N SER A 165 -3.79 -5.22 13.13
CA SER A 165 -4.42 -6.09 14.13
C SER A 165 -5.05 -7.34 13.51
N SER A 166 -5.63 -7.23 12.31
CA SER A 166 -6.16 -8.37 11.55
C SER A 166 -5.04 -9.36 11.16
N LEU A 167 -3.93 -8.85 10.62
CA LEU A 167 -2.76 -9.63 10.25
C LEU A 167 -2.08 -10.25 11.48
N GLU A 168 -1.98 -9.53 12.59
CA GLU A 168 -1.43 -10.06 13.86
C GLU A 168 -2.26 -11.24 14.36
N GLY A 169 -3.60 -11.14 14.31
CA GLY A 169 -4.50 -12.23 14.65
C GLY A 169 -4.27 -13.47 13.78
N ARG A 170 -4.08 -13.28 12.46
CA ARG A 170 -3.74 -14.36 11.52
C ARG A 170 -2.37 -14.98 11.83
N LEU A 171 -1.33 -14.17 12.03
CA LEU A 171 0.02 -14.62 12.39
C LEU A 171 0.03 -15.43 13.70
N ARG A 172 -0.75 -15.00 14.69
CA ARG A 172 -0.92 -15.72 15.97
C ARG A 172 -1.66 -17.06 15.77
N GLY A 173 -2.63 -17.08 14.87
CA GLY A 173 -3.30 -18.30 14.42
C GLY A 173 -2.31 -19.29 13.81
N GLU A 174 -1.55 -18.85 12.81
CA GLU A 174 -0.50 -19.62 12.10
C GLU A 174 0.53 -20.21 13.07
N TRP A 175 0.97 -19.42 14.05
CA TRP A 175 1.85 -19.92 15.10
C TRP A 175 1.23 -21.10 15.86
N THR A 176 -0.02 -20.93 16.29
CA THR A 176 -0.71 -21.89 17.15
C THR A 176 -1.04 -23.18 16.41
N SER A 177 -1.52 -23.08 15.17
CA SER A 177 -1.97 -24.22 14.37
C SER A 177 -0.84 -24.97 13.68
N THR A 178 0.17 -24.25 13.19
CA THR A 178 1.14 -24.80 12.24
C THR A 178 2.55 -24.80 12.80
N PHE A 179 3.05 -23.65 13.26
CA PHE A 179 4.48 -23.55 13.57
C PHE A 179 4.88 -24.12 14.92
N LYS A 180 4.07 -23.97 15.96
CA LYS A 180 4.38 -24.48 17.30
C LYS A 180 4.62 -26.01 17.29
N PRO A 181 3.76 -26.86 16.70
CA PRO A 181 4.03 -28.30 16.59
C PRO A 181 5.34 -28.62 15.85
N ILE A 182 5.65 -27.87 14.80
CA ILE A 182 6.88 -28.06 14.00
C ILE A 182 8.12 -27.71 14.84
N TRP A 183 8.06 -26.63 15.63
CA TRP A 183 9.13 -26.25 16.55
C TRP A 183 9.36 -27.27 17.67
N GLU A 184 8.29 -27.89 18.19
CA GLU A 184 8.41 -28.98 19.18
C GLU A 184 9.12 -30.21 18.61
N SER A 185 8.92 -30.50 17.31
CA SER A 185 9.66 -31.56 16.62
C SER A 185 11.13 -31.18 16.39
N TYR A 186 11.39 -29.96 15.88
CA TYR A 186 12.74 -29.47 15.60
C TYR A 186 13.63 -29.36 16.85
N SER A 187 13.09 -28.88 17.96
CA SER A 187 13.82 -28.74 19.23
C SER A 187 14.23 -30.09 19.84
N LYS A 188 13.51 -31.18 19.53
CA LYS A 188 13.82 -32.55 19.95
C LYS A 188 14.88 -33.24 19.09
N ALA A 189 15.23 -32.70 17.91
CA ALA A 189 16.25 -33.27 17.03
C ALA A 189 17.67 -33.23 17.63
N GLY A 190 18.61 -34.02 17.10
CA GLY A 190 20.00 -34.00 17.53
C GLY A 190 20.71 -32.67 17.22
N TYR A 191 21.75 -32.31 17.98
CA TYR A 191 22.54 -31.07 17.76
C TYR A 191 23.17 -31.02 16.36
N VAL A 192 23.67 -32.16 15.86
CA VAL A 192 24.31 -32.25 14.54
C VAL A 192 23.31 -32.02 13.41
N ASP A 193 22.09 -32.57 13.50
CA ASP A 193 21.05 -32.38 12.49
C ASP A 193 20.62 -30.91 12.40
N ARG A 194 20.51 -30.23 13.56
CA ARG A 194 20.24 -28.78 13.61
C ARG A 194 21.37 -27.96 13.00
N TYR A 195 22.62 -28.26 13.33
CA TYR A 195 23.78 -27.50 12.85
C TYR A 195 23.99 -27.67 11.34
N THR A 196 23.83 -28.88 10.80
CA THR A 196 23.92 -29.15 9.36
C THR A 196 22.81 -28.44 8.59
N SER A 197 21.59 -28.37 9.15
CA SER A 197 20.46 -27.64 8.55
C SER A 197 20.64 -26.11 8.50
N LEU A 198 21.55 -25.56 9.31
CA LEU A 198 21.85 -24.13 9.38
C LEU A 198 22.84 -23.67 8.29
N GLN A 199 23.61 -24.59 7.69
CA GLN A 199 24.73 -24.26 6.80
C GLN A 199 24.33 -23.84 5.36
N VAL A 200 23.04 -23.78 5.01
CA VAL A 200 22.64 -23.64 3.60
C VAL A 200 22.25 -22.23 3.13
N ALA A 201 21.96 -21.22 3.96
CA ALA A 201 21.26 -20.05 3.40
C ALA A 201 21.96 -18.69 3.50
N TYR A 202 22.26 -18.20 2.30
CA TYR A 202 22.64 -16.83 1.99
C TYR A 202 21.43 -15.88 2.09
N ALA A 203 21.43 -15.00 3.10
CA ALA A 203 20.47 -13.89 3.19
C ALA A 203 20.73 -12.76 2.18
N GLN A 204 21.87 -12.77 1.48
CA GLN A 204 22.24 -11.70 0.54
C GLN A 204 21.32 -11.66 -0.70
N GLY A 205 20.78 -12.80 -1.15
CA GLY A 205 19.88 -12.86 -2.31
C GLY A 205 18.50 -12.22 -2.05
N PHE A 206 17.97 -12.36 -0.83
CA PHE A 206 16.63 -11.87 -0.50
C PHE A 206 16.53 -10.34 -0.53
N GLY A 207 17.59 -9.63 -0.13
CA GLY A 207 17.65 -8.17 -0.26
C GLY A 207 17.46 -7.69 -1.70
N ASN A 208 18.11 -8.35 -2.67
CA ASN A 208 17.97 -8.04 -4.09
C ASN A 208 16.58 -8.40 -4.64
N VAL A 209 15.97 -9.48 -4.13
CA VAL A 209 14.60 -9.86 -4.47
C VAL A 209 13.60 -8.78 -4.04
N LEU A 210 13.80 -8.17 -2.87
CA LEU A 210 12.99 -7.05 -2.40
C LEU A 210 13.18 -5.80 -3.27
N TYR A 211 14.41 -5.49 -3.70
CA TYR A 211 14.64 -4.40 -4.67
C TYR A 211 13.88 -4.64 -5.98
N GLY A 212 14.01 -5.83 -6.56
CA GLY A 212 13.29 -6.18 -7.80
C GLY A 212 11.76 -6.20 -7.63
N LEU A 213 11.25 -6.51 -6.43
CA LEU A 213 9.82 -6.43 -6.15
C LEU A 213 9.29 -5.03 -6.43
N TRP A 214 10.01 -3.98 -6.00
CA TRP A 214 9.57 -2.60 -6.12
C TRP A 214 9.36 -2.16 -7.57
N ASP A 215 10.35 -2.42 -8.44
CA ASP A 215 10.24 -2.21 -9.89
C ASP A 215 9.07 -3.00 -10.50
N GLY A 216 8.80 -4.17 -9.92
CA GLY A 216 7.66 -5.00 -10.30
C GLY A 216 6.31 -4.43 -9.87
N ILE A 217 6.21 -3.70 -8.75
CA ILE A 217 4.95 -3.07 -8.31
C ILE A 217 4.51 -2.00 -9.31
N ALA A 218 5.45 -1.18 -9.79
CA ALA A 218 5.17 -0.18 -10.83
C ALA A 218 4.67 -0.84 -12.12
N GLN A 219 5.26 -1.97 -12.52
CA GLN A 219 4.79 -2.75 -13.67
C GLN A 219 3.41 -3.35 -13.43
N LEU A 220 3.17 -3.91 -12.25
CA LEU A 220 1.88 -4.49 -11.86
C LEU A 220 0.77 -3.44 -11.90
N TYR A 221 1.06 -2.23 -11.40
CA TYR A 221 0.19 -1.08 -11.50
C TYR A 221 -0.18 -0.79 -12.96
N GLN A 222 0.82 -0.70 -13.86
CA GLN A 222 0.58 -0.47 -15.29
C GLN A 222 -0.26 -1.59 -15.93
N TRP A 223 -0.03 -2.85 -15.55
CA TRP A 223 -0.78 -3.98 -16.09
C TRP A 223 -2.24 -3.97 -15.65
N LEU A 224 -2.50 -3.61 -14.39
CA LEU A 224 -3.86 -3.54 -13.84
C LEU A 224 -4.61 -2.28 -14.27
N ALA A 225 -3.90 -1.18 -14.54
CA ALA A 225 -4.48 0.03 -15.11
C ALA A 225 -5.00 -0.19 -16.55
N ASP A 226 -4.39 -1.11 -17.30
CA ASP A 226 -4.89 -1.53 -18.60
C ASP A 226 -4.77 -3.05 -18.83
N ILE A 227 -5.72 -3.79 -18.26
CA ILE A 227 -5.72 -5.26 -18.20
C ILE A 227 -5.71 -5.89 -19.60
N LYS A 228 -6.50 -5.34 -20.54
CA LYS A 228 -6.69 -5.94 -21.88
C LYS A 228 -5.38 -6.08 -22.66
N PRO A 229 -4.60 -5.02 -22.93
CA PRO A 229 -3.32 -5.16 -23.63
C PRO A 229 -2.25 -5.88 -22.80
N ASN A 230 -2.38 -5.95 -21.48
CA ASN A 230 -1.43 -6.65 -20.61
C ASN A 230 -1.84 -8.09 -20.25
N SER A 231 -2.86 -8.63 -20.93
CA SER A 231 -3.40 -9.98 -20.67
C SER A 231 -2.34 -11.07 -20.71
N GLU A 232 -1.45 -11.05 -21.70
CA GLU A 232 -0.37 -12.05 -21.83
C GLU A 232 0.64 -11.99 -20.69
N LYS A 233 0.93 -10.78 -20.18
CA LYS A 233 1.81 -10.59 -19.03
C LYS A 233 1.14 -11.09 -17.76
N LEU A 234 -0.13 -10.75 -17.54
CA LEU A 234 -0.91 -11.20 -16.39
C LEU A 234 -1.04 -12.74 -16.37
N LEU A 235 -1.22 -13.39 -17.52
CA LEU A 235 -1.28 -14.85 -17.63
C LEU A 235 0.02 -15.58 -17.23
N GLN A 236 1.11 -14.87 -17.02
CA GLN A 236 2.32 -15.44 -16.40
C GLN A 236 2.15 -15.66 -14.89
N TYR A 237 1.17 -14.98 -14.27
CA TYR A 237 0.90 -14.98 -12.83
C TYR A 237 -0.47 -15.55 -12.47
N ILE A 238 -1.43 -15.54 -13.39
CA ILE A 238 -2.81 -15.97 -13.15
C ILE A 238 -3.33 -16.91 -14.24
N SER A 239 -4.40 -17.62 -13.93
CA SER A 239 -5.12 -18.47 -14.88
C SER A 239 -6.01 -17.66 -15.83
N GLN A 240 -6.43 -18.29 -16.94
CA GLN A 240 -7.37 -17.67 -17.88
C GLN A 240 -8.72 -17.31 -17.22
N ALA A 241 -9.19 -18.12 -16.28
CA ALA A 241 -10.44 -17.86 -15.57
C ALA A 241 -10.34 -16.60 -14.69
N GLU A 242 -9.20 -16.43 -14.01
CA GLU A 242 -8.93 -15.25 -13.19
C GLU A 242 -8.76 -14.00 -14.05
N LEU A 243 -8.02 -14.08 -15.18
CA LEU A 243 -7.93 -12.97 -16.13
C LEU A 243 -9.31 -12.57 -16.66
N ALA A 244 -10.17 -13.54 -16.99
CA ALA A 244 -11.52 -13.27 -17.45
C ALA A 244 -12.39 -12.59 -16.36
N ALA A 245 -12.14 -12.87 -15.09
CA ALA A 245 -12.77 -12.16 -13.98
C ALA A 245 -12.24 -10.72 -13.86
N LEU A 246 -10.92 -10.52 -13.98
CA LEU A 246 -10.30 -9.19 -13.97
C LEU A 246 -10.80 -8.29 -15.11
N LEU A 247 -10.97 -8.85 -16.31
CA LEU A 247 -11.51 -8.11 -17.47
C LEU A 247 -12.97 -7.67 -17.31
N LYS A 248 -13.71 -8.24 -16.35
CA LYS A 248 -15.10 -7.87 -16.02
C LYS A 248 -15.21 -6.87 -14.88
N LEU A 249 -14.09 -6.49 -14.26
CA LEU A 249 -14.09 -5.52 -13.17
C LEU A 249 -14.68 -4.18 -13.63
N SER A 250 -15.39 -3.53 -12.71
CA SER A 250 -15.81 -2.15 -12.91
C SER A 250 -14.60 -1.21 -12.79
N ASN A 251 -14.70 -0.02 -13.38
CA ASN A 251 -13.68 1.00 -13.21
C ASN A 251 -13.44 1.35 -11.73
N GLU A 252 -14.49 1.34 -10.91
CA GLU A 252 -14.40 1.57 -9.47
C GLU A 252 -13.57 0.49 -8.76
N ALA A 253 -13.78 -0.78 -9.11
CA ALA A 253 -13.01 -1.88 -8.53
C ALA A 253 -11.53 -1.79 -8.93
N ILE A 254 -11.24 -1.49 -10.21
CA ILE A 254 -9.87 -1.25 -10.68
C ILE A 254 -9.25 -0.08 -9.91
N ALA A 255 -9.95 1.04 -9.80
CA ALA A 255 -9.47 2.21 -9.08
C ALA A 255 -9.16 1.91 -7.61
N LYS A 256 -10.00 1.12 -6.91
CA LYS A 256 -9.73 0.68 -5.53
C LYS A 256 -8.43 -0.12 -5.42
N GLY A 257 -8.21 -1.08 -6.31
CA GLY A 257 -6.98 -1.87 -6.26
C GLY A 257 -5.74 -1.07 -6.65
N LEU A 258 -5.86 -0.11 -7.57
CA LEU A 258 -4.76 0.83 -7.89
C LEU A 258 -4.46 1.78 -6.71
N LEU A 259 -5.47 2.25 -5.98
CA LEU A 259 -5.29 3.03 -4.75
C LEU A 259 -4.52 2.24 -3.70
N ILE A 260 -4.87 0.98 -3.48
CA ILE A 260 -4.16 0.07 -2.56
C ILE A 260 -2.71 -0.13 -2.99
N LEU A 261 -2.47 -0.35 -4.29
CA LEU A 261 -1.10 -0.49 -4.83
C LEU A 261 -0.29 0.80 -4.78
N SER A 262 -0.93 1.96 -4.65
CA SER A 262 -0.25 3.25 -4.46
C SER A 262 0.01 3.59 -2.99
N ASP A 263 -0.56 2.86 -2.04
CA ASP A 263 -0.37 3.10 -0.61
C ASP A 263 0.88 2.38 -0.11
N GLU A 264 1.99 3.11 -0.11
CA GLU A 264 3.31 2.60 0.29
C GLU A 264 3.34 2.10 1.75
N PRO A 265 2.80 2.83 2.75
CA PRO A 265 2.68 2.31 4.12
C PRO A 265 1.92 0.99 4.20
N LEU A 266 0.82 0.85 3.45
CA LEU A 266 0.04 -0.40 3.42
C LEU A 266 0.83 -1.55 2.80
N LEU A 267 1.52 -1.32 1.68
CA LEU A 267 2.41 -2.31 1.07
C LEU A 267 3.52 -2.75 2.04
N PHE A 268 4.05 -1.80 2.82
CA PHE A 268 5.05 -2.09 3.84
C PHE A 268 4.49 -2.91 5.01
N ILE A 269 3.25 -2.68 5.44
CA ILE A 269 2.56 -3.51 6.44
C ILE A 269 2.46 -4.96 5.94
N TYR A 270 2.02 -5.14 4.70
CA TYR A 270 1.91 -6.46 4.08
C TYR A 270 3.25 -7.18 3.96
N LEU A 271 4.30 -6.47 3.52
CA LEU A 271 5.67 -7.00 3.50
C LEU A 271 6.16 -7.37 4.90
N SER A 272 5.90 -6.52 5.89
CA SER A 272 6.26 -6.77 7.29
C SER A 272 5.54 -8.01 7.84
N ALA A 273 4.29 -8.25 7.43
CA ALA A 273 3.55 -9.46 7.79
C ALA A 273 4.18 -10.71 7.18
N MET A 274 4.56 -10.68 5.89
CA MET A 274 5.28 -11.80 5.25
C MET A 274 6.60 -12.10 5.97
N VAL A 275 7.39 -11.07 6.24
CA VAL A 275 8.68 -11.20 6.94
C VAL A 275 8.47 -11.79 8.33
N SER A 276 7.43 -11.34 9.04
CA SER A 276 7.09 -11.85 10.37
C SER A 276 6.61 -13.31 10.33
N TRP A 277 5.84 -13.69 9.30
CA TRP A 277 5.43 -15.06 9.06
C TRP A 277 6.64 -15.97 8.83
N MET A 278 7.55 -15.58 7.94
CA MET A 278 8.79 -16.34 7.67
C MET A 278 9.65 -16.46 8.92
N ARG A 279 9.77 -15.38 9.69
CA ARG A 279 10.48 -15.34 10.96
C ARG A 279 9.94 -16.37 11.95
N MET A 280 8.66 -16.75 11.92
CA MET A 280 8.10 -17.76 12.83
C MET A 280 8.48 -19.20 12.46
N LEU A 281 9.02 -19.45 11.26
CA LEU A 281 9.48 -20.78 10.86
C LEU A 281 10.76 -21.21 11.61
N PRO A 282 10.96 -22.53 11.81
CA PRO A 282 12.26 -23.07 12.17
C PRO A 282 13.37 -22.64 11.18
N PRO A 283 14.62 -22.45 11.64
CA PRO A 283 15.70 -21.88 10.83
C PRO A 283 15.85 -22.49 9.44
N HIS A 284 15.94 -23.82 9.38
CA HIS A 284 16.12 -24.54 8.12
C HIS A 284 14.96 -24.38 7.13
N TYR A 285 13.71 -24.33 7.60
CA TYR A 285 12.55 -24.08 6.73
C TYR A 285 12.47 -22.63 6.28
N MET A 286 12.80 -21.68 7.16
CA MET A 286 12.88 -20.27 6.79
C MET A 286 13.91 -20.08 5.66
N PHE A 287 15.07 -20.73 5.80
CA PHE A 287 16.16 -20.67 4.85
C PHE A 287 15.87 -21.37 3.52
N GLU A 288 15.21 -22.54 3.57
CA GLU A 288 14.68 -23.21 2.38
C GLU A 288 13.71 -22.29 1.62
N LEU A 289 12.76 -21.68 2.33
CA LEU A 289 11.79 -20.76 1.74
C LEU A 289 12.46 -19.50 1.16
N LEU A 290 13.41 -18.88 1.89
CA LEU A 290 14.14 -17.70 1.41
C LEU A 290 14.94 -17.99 0.13
N GLY A 291 15.45 -19.21 -0.04
CA GLY A 291 16.15 -19.62 -1.26
C GLY A 291 15.24 -19.77 -2.48
N GLU A 292 13.94 -19.95 -2.26
CA GLU A 292 12.93 -20.17 -3.30
C GLU A 292 12.10 -18.91 -3.61
N ILE A 293 12.10 -17.92 -2.70
CA ILE A 293 11.40 -16.65 -2.94
C ILE A 293 12.14 -15.85 -4.02
N THR A 294 11.44 -15.63 -5.13
CA THR A 294 11.86 -14.75 -6.22
C THR A 294 10.98 -13.50 -6.28
N THR A 295 11.42 -12.52 -7.06
CA THR A 295 10.62 -11.31 -7.33
C THR A 295 9.26 -11.66 -7.92
N GLU A 296 9.18 -12.65 -8.81
CA GLU A 296 7.91 -13.08 -9.42
C GLU A 296 6.94 -13.68 -8.39
N VAL A 297 7.46 -14.45 -7.41
CA VAL A 297 6.65 -15.01 -6.32
C VAL A 297 6.05 -13.89 -5.47
N LEU A 298 6.86 -12.90 -5.08
CA LEU A 298 6.39 -11.76 -4.29
C LEU A 298 5.39 -10.90 -5.08
N LEU A 299 5.61 -10.72 -6.39
CA LEU A 299 4.66 -10.03 -7.26
C LEU A 299 3.34 -10.77 -7.39
N ASN A 300 3.36 -12.10 -7.47
CA ASN A 300 2.14 -12.88 -7.54
C ASN A 300 1.34 -12.81 -6.22
N LEU A 301 2.02 -12.82 -5.07
CA LEU A 301 1.40 -12.62 -3.76
C LEU A 301 0.77 -11.22 -3.67
N LEU A 302 1.48 -10.19 -4.12
CA LEU A 302 0.94 -8.84 -4.14
C LEU A 302 -0.26 -8.71 -5.08
N LEU A 303 -0.18 -9.29 -6.28
CA LEU A 303 -1.29 -9.34 -7.23
C LEU A 303 -2.52 -9.98 -6.59
N LEU A 304 -2.35 -11.09 -5.89
CA LEU A 304 -3.42 -11.78 -5.16
C LEU A 304 -4.11 -10.84 -4.16
N TRP A 305 -3.34 -10.07 -3.39
CA TRP A 305 -3.87 -9.15 -2.39
C TRP A 305 -4.55 -7.93 -3.03
N ALA A 306 -3.93 -7.36 -4.05
CA ALA A 306 -4.48 -6.24 -4.80
C ALA A 306 -5.81 -6.61 -5.47
N THR A 307 -5.88 -7.75 -6.16
CA THR A 307 -7.12 -8.20 -6.82
C THR A 307 -8.18 -8.63 -5.81
N GLY A 308 -7.77 -9.16 -4.66
CA GLY A 308 -8.67 -9.39 -3.52
C GLY A 308 -9.39 -8.11 -3.10
N GLY A 309 -8.67 -6.99 -3.01
CA GLY A 309 -9.25 -5.66 -2.79
C GLY A 309 -10.14 -5.15 -3.91
N MET A 310 -9.98 -5.66 -5.14
CA MET A 310 -10.86 -5.39 -6.28
C MET A 310 -12.09 -6.33 -6.31
N GLY A 311 -12.22 -7.27 -5.38
CA GLY A 311 -13.31 -8.27 -5.34
C GLY A 311 -13.08 -9.49 -6.24
N VAL A 312 -11.86 -9.70 -6.74
CA VAL A 312 -11.47 -10.89 -7.52
C VAL A 312 -10.46 -11.71 -6.73
N ALA A 313 -10.89 -12.90 -6.30
CA ALA A 313 -10.00 -13.87 -5.69
C ALA A 313 -9.08 -14.47 -6.76
N VAL A 314 -7.79 -14.16 -6.65
CA VAL A 314 -6.72 -14.81 -7.39
C VAL A 314 -6.02 -15.80 -6.45
N ARG A 315 -5.46 -16.87 -6.98
CA ARG A 315 -4.53 -17.76 -6.26
C ARG A 315 -3.10 -17.55 -6.79
N LEU A 316 -2.13 -18.07 -6.05
CA LEU A 316 -0.78 -18.18 -6.59
C LEU A 316 -0.81 -18.98 -7.89
N GLY A 317 -0.24 -18.39 -8.94
CA GLY A 317 -0.24 -18.95 -10.27
C GLY A 317 0.58 -20.23 -10.31
N ALA A 318 0.03 -21.27 -10.93
CA ALA A 318 0.74 -22.53 -11.12
C ALA A 318 2.05 -22.33 -11.91
N GLN A 319 2.10 -21.33 -12.78
CA GLN A 319 3.28 -20.95 -13.55
C GLN A 319 4.41 -20.41 -12.66
N VAL A 320 4.07 -19.64 -11.63
CA VAL A 320 5.03 -19.05 -10.68
C VAL A 320 5.46 -20.10 -9.65
N LEU A 321 4.50 -20.83 -9.07
CA LEU A 321 4.78 -21.93 -8.14
C LEU A 321 5.54 -23.09 -8.78
N GLY A 322 5.33 -23.35 -10.07
CA GLY A 322 6.04 -24.38 -10.82
C GLY A 322 7.55 -24.11 -10.94
N LYS A 323 7.99 -22.86 -10.78
CA LYS A 323 9.42 -22.48 -10.80
C LYS A 323 10.11 -22.71 -9.45
N VAL A 324 9.35 -22.76 -8.35
CA VAL A 324 9.84 -23.09 -7.01
C VAL A 324 10.20 -24.57 -6.99
N LYS A 325 11.41 -24.95 -6.58
CA LYS A 325 11.86 -26.35 -6.66
C LYS A 325 11.39 -27.16 -5.46
N SER A 326 11.48 -26.60 -4.26
CA SER A 326 11.01 -27.25 -3.03
C SER A 326 9.49 -27.36 -2.99
N GLU A 327 8.97 -28.58 -2.90
CA GLU A 327 7.53 -28.83 -2.69
C GLU A 327 7.03 -28.22 -1.38
N ARG A 328 7.82 -28.31 -0.31
CA ARG A 328 7.50 -27.71 0.98
C ARG A 328 7.46 -26.18 0.89
N ALA A 329 8.41 -25.57 0.17
CA ALA A 329 8.39 -24.12 -0.03
C ALA A 329 7.14 -23.69 -0.81
N ARG A 330 6.65 -24.48 -1.78
CA ARG A 330 5.37 -24.21 -2.45
C ARG A 330 4.21 -24.21 -1.45
N GLU A 331 4.11 -25.23 -0.59
CA GLU A 331 3.08 -25.30 0.45
C GLU A 331 3.15 -24.08 1.40
N TRP A 332 4.36 -23.66 1.78
CA TRP A 332 4.55 -22.46 2.61
C TRP A 332 4.18 -21.17 1.92
N LEU A 333 4.43 -21.04 0.62
CA LEU A 333 3.98 -19.89 -0.17
C LEU A 333 2.46 -19.85 -0.31
N GLU A 334 1.83 -20.99 -0.57
CA GLU A 334 0.37 -21.11 -0.59
C GLU A 334 -0.26 -20.78 0.76
N GLN A 335 0.35 -21.23 1.85
CA GLN A 335 -0.09 -20.88 3.20
C GLN A 335 0.11 -19.39 3.47
N MET A 336 1.25 -18.80 3.12
CA MET A 336 1.51 -17.37 3.24
C MET A 336 0.52 -16.52 2.43
N ALA A 337 0.09 -16.98 1.26
CA ALA A 337 -0.92 -16.29 0.45
C ALA A 337 -2.23 -16.03 1.20
N THR A 338 -2.59 -16.91 2.14
CA THR A 338 -3.79 -16.77 2.97
C THR A 338 -3.73 -15.58 3.94
N LEU A 339 -2.53 -15.02 4.19
CA LEU A 339 -2.36 -13.80 4.99
C LEU A 339 -3.04 -12.58 4.37
N GLY A 340 -3.25 -12.56 3.05
CA GLY A 340 -3.93 -11.44 2.39
C GLY A 340 -5.37 -11.28 2.84
N GLY A 341 -6.10 -12.39 2.97
CA GLY A 341 -7.55 -12.38 3.18
C GLY A 341 -8.30 -11.70 2.03
N THR A 342 -9.56 -12.08 1.84
CA THR A 342 -10.45 -11.49 0.83
C THR A 342 -11.27 -10.31 1.36
N ALA A 343 -11.08 -9.94 2.63
CA ALA A 343 -12.03 -9.11 3.37
C ALA A 343 -11.35 -7.90 3.99
N ARG A 344 -11.89 -6.71 3.67
CA ARG A 344 -11.82 -5.40 4.37
C ARG A 344 -11.06 -4.25 3.73
N MET A 345 -10.51 -4.40 2.54
CA MET A 345 -9.84 -3.27 1.86
C MET A 345 -10.83 -2.21 1.31
N ASP A 346 -12.13 -2.53 1.21
CA ASP A 346 -13.16 -1.59 0.73
C ASP A 346 -13.19 -0.28 1.53
N GLY A 347 -13.01 -0.36 2.85
CA GLY A 347 -12.98 0.83 3.71
C GLY A 347 -11.69 1.63 3.59
N HIS A 348 -10.57 0.95 3.33
CA HIS A 348 -9.24 1.57 3.27
C HIS A 348 -9.12 2.51 2.06
N ALA A 349 -9.51 2.06 0.86
CA ALA A 349 -9.47 2.88 -0.34
C ALA A 349 -10.29 4.17 -0.21
N GLU A 350 -11.44 4.13 0.47
CA GLU A 350 -12.29 5.31 0.68
C GLU A 350 -11.69 6.32 1.66
N VAL A 351 -11.00 5.86 2.72
CA VAL A 351 -10.31 6.79 3.66
C VAL A 351 -9.00 7.33 3.08
N LEU A 352 -8.40 6.63 2.11
CA LEU A 352 -7.17 7.03 1.44
C LEU A 352 -7.37 8.18 0.45
N LYS A 353 -8.42 8.11 -0.38
CA LYS A 353 -8.77 9.12 -1.40
C LYS A 353 -8.59 10.60 -0.96
N PRO A 354 -9.16 11.07 0.17
CA PRO A 354 -9.04 12.47 0.57
C PRO A 354 -7.63 12.89 1.01
N VAL A 355 -6.77 11.92 1.40
CA VAL A 355 -5.45 12.21 2.00
C VAL A 355 -4.34 12.21 0.95
N VAL A 356 -4.43 11.37 -0.09
CA VAL A 356 -3.39 11.24 -1.15
C VAL A 356 -3.12 12.55 -1.89
N LEU A 357 -4.10 13.47 -1.89
CA LEU A 357 -3.99 14.78 -2.54
C LEU A 357 -3.15 15.81 -1.80
N GLN A 358 -2.84 15.55 -0.53
CA GLN A 358 -2.16 16.54 0.30
C GLN A 358 -0.65 16.49 0.23
N SER A 359 -0.03 15.49 -0.42
CA SER A 359 1.41 15.14 -0.48
C SER A 359 2.42 16.14 0.15
N HIS A 360 2.23 16.44 1.43
CA HIS A 360 3.30 16.40 2.37
C HIS A 360 3.58 14.91 2.56
N ALA A 361 4.85 14.52 2.44
CA ALA A 361 5.33 13.37 3.19
C ALA A 361 5.03 13.67 4.67
N VAL A 362 3.84 13.29 5.13
CA VAL A 362 3.52 13.30 6.55
C VAL A 362 4.35 12.17 7.11
N PRO A 363 5.40 12.45 7.90
CA PRO A 363 6.20 11.38 8.49
C PRO A 363 5.24 10.44 9.21
N VAL A 364 5.34 9.14 8.92
CA VAL A 364 4.49 8.12 9.52
C VAL A 364 5.02 7.89 10.93
N LYS A 365 4.82 8.89 11.80
CA LYS A 365 5.03 8.71 13.22
C LYS A 365 3.89 7.84 13.70
N ALA A 366 4.21 6.60 14.04
CA ALA A 366 3.37 5.84 14.95
C ALA A 366 2.98 6.74 16.11
N ALA A 367 1.70 6.72 16.46
CA ALA A 367 1.16 7.57 17.50
C ALA A 367 2.06 7.47 18.74
N ALA A 368 2.74 8.56 19.08
CA ALA A 368 3.47 8.72 20.33
C ALA A 368 2.50 8.87 21.53
N VAL A 369 1.33 8.22 21.44
CA VAL A 369 0.35 8.16 22.50
C VAL A 369 0.59 6.83 23.20
N PRO A 370 1.16 6.82 24.42
CA PRO A 370 1.18 5.60 25.20
C PRO A 370 -0.27 5.15 25.39
N LEU A 371 -0.61 4.00 24.82
CA LEU A 371 -1.85 3.30 25.14
C LEU A 371 -1.78 2.98 26.63
N LYS A 372 -2.47 3.78 27.46
CA LYS A 372 -2.70 3.46 28.87
C LYS A 372 -3.62 2.25 28.94
N VAL A 373 -3.03 1.09 29.20
CA VAL A 373 -3.73 -0.07 29.74
C VAL A 373 -2.99 -0.46 31.02
N GLY A 374 -3.61 -0.20 32.18
CA GLY A 374 -3.11 -0.62 33.49
C GLY A 374 -2.11 0.34 34.17
N PRO A 375 -1.81 0.11 35.48
CA PRO A 375 -1.17 1.08 36.37
C PRO A 375 0.35 1.26 36.20
N ASP A 376 1.01 0.54 35.30
CA ASP A 376 2.48 0.61 35.17
C ASP A 376 2.91 1.41 33.93
N GLN A 377 3.50 2.58 34.20
CA GLN A 377 3.94 3.56 33.21
C GLN A 377 5.40 3.26 32.81
N VAL A 378 5.65 2.88 31.55
CA VAL A 378 7.01 2.83 31.00
C VAL A 378 7.27 4.08 30.17
N SER A 379 8.13 4.97 30.67
CA SER A 379 8.58 6.16 29.95
C SER A 379 9.50 5.78 28.79
N ASN A 380 9.21 6.30 27.59
CA ASN A 380 10.08 6.18 26.43
C ASN A 380 11.21 7.24 26.49
N PRO A 381 12.49 6.86 26.53
CA PRO A 381 13.61 7.80 26.47
C PRO A 381 14.05 7.99 25.02
N ALA A 382 13.43 8.89 24.27
CA ALA A 382 14.00 9.41 23.01
C ALA A 382 13.33 10.72 22.57
N ALA A 383 13.53 11.80 23.34
CA ALA A 383 13.39 13.15 22.83
C ALA A 383 14.80 13.65 22.48
N LEU A 384 15.21 13.49 21.23
CA LEU A 384 16.31 14.26 20.65
C LEU A 384 15.77 15.04 19.46
N VAL A 385 15.29 16.23 19.81
CA VAL A 385 14.92 17.33 18.91
C VAL A 385 16.14 17.69 18.06
N ARG A 386 15.99 17.72 16.72
CA ARG A 386 16.95 18.39 15.84
C ARG A 386 16.35 19.70 15.35
N GLU A 387 17.05 20.78 15.67
CA GLU A 387 16.84 22.11 15.12
C GLU A 387 17.15 22.14 13.59
N PRO A 388 16.50 23.04 12.84
CA PRO A 388 16.75 23.18 11.41
C PRO A 388 18.14 23.77 11.15
N LYS A 389 18.99 23.05 10.42
CA LYS A 389 20.23 23.61 9.89
C LYS A 389 19.92 24.53 8.71
N THR A 390 20.27 25.80 8.87
CA THR A 390 20.31 26.84 7.84
C THR A 390 21.20 26.49 6.66
N ALA A 391 20.76 26.92 5.48
CA ALA A 391 21.43 26.79 4.20
C ALA A 391 22.80 27.48 4.13
N ARG A 392 23.72 26.86 3.38
CA ARG A 392 24.60 27.56 2.43
C ARG A 392 25.00 26.62 1.31
#